data_AF-A0A259LS46-F1
#
_entry.id   AF-A0A259LS46-F1
#
_cell.length_a   1.000
_cell.length_b   1.000
_cell.length_c   1.000
_cell.angle_alpha   90.00
_cell.angle_beta   90.00
_cell.angle_gamma   90.00
#
_symmetry.space_group_name_H-M   'P 1'
#
loop_
_entity.id
_entity.type
_entity.pdbx_description
1 polymer ?
#
loop_
_entity_poly.entity_id
_entity_poly.type
_entity_poly.pdbx_seq_one_letter_code
_entity_poly.pdbx_strand_id
1 'polypeptide(L)'
;MGWVSTVAELLITLALCSVLLLAMVVPITVSGWGVREGAAALLWPAVGWPAEVGVAVSVGYGALVFLASLPGALVLFRRPRE
;
A
#
# COMPACT_ATOMS: atom_id res chain seq x y z
N MET A 1 10.48 7.67 17.11
CA MET A 1 9.81 6.75 16.16
C MET A 1 9.70 5.39 16.83
N GLY A 2 8.56 5.12 17.47
CA GLY A 2 8.30 3.91 18.25
C GLY A 2 6.81 3.59 18.18
N TRP A 3 6.32 3.30 16.97
CA TRP A 3 4.89 3.07 16.71
C TRP A 3 4.47 1.62 16.93
N VAL A 4 5.45 0.72 16.98
CA VAL A 4 5.27 -0.69 17.31
C VAL A 4 6.24 -0.99 18.44
N SER A 5 5.68 -1.18 19.62
CA SER A 5 6.38 -1.36 20.89
C SER A 5 6.25 -2.80 21.41
N THR A 6 5.21 -3.51 20.97
CA THR A 6 4.95 -4.89 21.37
C THR A 6 4.85 -5.84 20.18
N VAL A 7 5.03 -7.13 20.46
CA VAL A 7 4.79 -8.19 19.47
C VAL A 7 3.33 -8.12 18.99
N ALA A 8 2.36 -7.92 19.88
CA ALA A 8 0.95 -7.80 19.50
C ALA A 8 0.69 -6.70 18.45
N GLU A 9 1.26 -5.51 18.64
CA GLU A 9 1.14 -4.39 17.68
C GLU A 9 1.77 -4.71 16.33
N LEU A 10 2.88 -5.46 16.32
CA LEU A 10 3.50 -5.93 15.08
C LEU A 10 2.57 -6.87 14.32
N LEU A 11 1.96 -7.84 15.01
CA LEU A 11 1.03 -8.79 14.41
C LEU A 11 -0.22 -8.10 13.88
N ILE A 12 -0.75 -7.12 14.61
CA ILE A 12 -1.88 -6.29 14.16
C ILE A 12 -1.50 -5.54 12.89
N THR A 13 -0.34 -4.87 12.88
CA THR A 13 0.13 -4.14 11.68
C THR A 13 0.27 -5.07 10.48
N LEU A 14 0.84 -6.26 10.66
CA LEU A 14 0.99 -7.25 9.60
C LEU A 14 -0.37 -7.72 9.06
N ALA A 15 -1.33 -7.98 9.95
CA ALA A 15 -2.68 -8.37 9.57
C ALA A 15 -3.38 -7.25 8.78
N LEU A 16 -3.31 -6.01 9.26
CA LEU A 16 -3.88 -4.84 8.59
C LEU A 16 -3.27 -4.64 7.19
N CYS A 17 -1.95 -4.67 7.07
CA CYS A 17 -1.25 -4.57 5.79
C CYS A 17 -1.63 -5.70 4.83
N SER A 18 -1.79 -6.93 5.33
CA SER A 18 -2.22 -8.07 4.51
C SER A 18 -3.63 -7.88 3.94
N VAL A 19 -4.58 -7.43 4.78
CA VAL A 19 -5.95 -7.10 4.35
C VAL A 19 -5.94 -5.95 3.35
N LEU A 20 -5.10 -4.93 3.57
CA LEU A 20 -4.90 -3.81 2.66
C LEU A 20 -4.44 -4.26 1.26
N LEU A 21 -3.48 -5.17 1.19
CA LEU A 21 -3.03 -5.72 -0.09
C LEU A 21 -4.14 -6.55 -0.75
N LEU A 22 -4.92 -7.31 0.03
CA LEU A 22 -6.07 -8.06 -0.47
C LEU A 22 -7.20 -7.16 -0.99
N ALA A 23 -7.34 -5.93 -0.48
CA ALA A 23 -8.35 -4.97 -0.95
C ALA A 23 -8.21 -4.67 -2.46
N MET A 24 -7.03 -4.93 -3.03
CA MET A 24 -6.70 -4.66 -4.42
C MET A 24 -6.98 -5.85 -5.35
N VAL A 25 -7.42 -6.99 -4.81
CA VAL A 25 -7.78 -8.18 -5.60
C VAL A 25 -8.95 -7.89 -6.53
N VAL A 26 -9.87 -7.03 -6.09
CA VAL A 26 -11.00 -6.61 -6.93
C VAL A 26 -10.51 -5.54 -7.92
N PRO A 27 -10.57 -5.77 -9.24
CA PRO A 27 -9.94 -4.92 -10.25
C PRO A 27 -10.80 -3.68 -10.56
N ILE A 28 -11.15 -2.91 -9.54
CA ILE A 28 -11.97 -1.70 -9.65
C ILE A 28 -11.09 -0.52 -10.07
N THR A 29 -9.84 -0.48 -9.60
CA THR A 29 -8.91 0.63 -9.85
C THR A 29 -7.52 0.12 -10.24
N VAL A 30 -6.76 0.97 -10.93
CA VAL A 30 -5.39 0.65 -11.36
C VAL A 30 -4.50 0.51 -10.14
N SER A 31 -3.89 -0.67 -9.99
CA SER A 31 -3.05 -0.99 -8.84
C SER A 31 -3.77 -0.69 -7.52
N GLY A 32 -5.10 -0.76 -7.43
CA GLY A 32 -5.82 -0.56 -6.17
C GLY A 32 -5.78 0.85 -5.55
N TRP A 33 -5.37 1.88 -6.30
CA TRP A 33 -5.42 3.27 -5.83
C TRP A 33 -6.86 3.71 -5.53
N GLY A 34 -7.05 4.53 -4.50
CA GLY A 34 -8.35 4.88 -3.91
C GLY A 34 -8.91 3.79 -2.99
N VAL A 35 -8.93 2.53 -3.46
CA VAL A 35 -9.49 1.39 -2.71
C VAL A 35 -8.66 1.06 -1.48
N ARG A 36 -7.33 0.97 -1.61
CA ARG A 36 -6.45 0.77 -0.45
C ARG A 36 -6.57 1.93 0.54
N GLU A 37 -6.59 3.16 0.05
CA GLU A 37 -6.63 4.34 0.90
C GLU A 37 -7.95 4.40 1.68
N GLY A 38 -9.07 4.06 1.02
CA GLY A 38 -10.36 3.89 1.69
C GLY A 38 -10.35 2.74 2.70
N ALA A 39 -9.76 1.59 2.36
CA ALA A 39 -9.61 0.48 3.29
C ALA A 39 -8.76 0.88 4.50
N ALA A 40 -7.64 1.57 4.32
CA ALA A 40 -6.80 2.07 5.40
C ALA A 40 -7.55 3.07 6.28
N ALA A 41 -8.31 3.99 5.68
CA ALA A 41 -9.12 4.97 6.39
C ALA A 41 -10.21 4.32 7.26
N LEU A 42 -10.68 3.11 6.92
CA LEU A 42 -11.62 2.33 7.72
C LEU A 42 -10.94 1.43 8.76
N LEU A 43 -9.85 0.77 8.37
CA LEU A 43 -9.20 -0.28 9.16
C LEU A 43 -8.33 0.28 10.31
N TRP A 44 -7.64 1.41 10.12
CA TRP A 44 -6.79 1.98 11.18
C TRP A 44 -7.64 2.46 12.38
N PRO A 45 -8.72 3.24 12.17
CA PRO A 45 -9.60 3.60 13.27
C PRO A 45 -10.26 2.41 13.96
N ALA A 46 -10.50 1.31 13.23
CA ALA A 46 -11.07 0.08 13.80
C ALA A 46 -10.17 -0.58 14.86
N VAL A 47 -8.86 -0.32 14.85
CA VAL A 47 -7.91 -0.76 15.88
C VAL A 47 -7.51 0.37 16.85
N GLY A 48 -8.20 1.50 16.79
CA GLY A 48 -7.93 2.68 17.63
C GLY A 48 -6.76 3.54 17.18
N TRP A 49 -6.26 3.36 15.95
CA TRP A 49 -5.15 4.15 15.40
C TRP A 49 -5.62 5.28 14.48
N PRO A 50 -4.84 6.37 14.31
CA PRO A 50 -5.23 7.47 13.43
C PRO A 50 -5.34 7.03 11.97
N ALA A 51 -6.44 7.43 11.30
CA ALA A 51 -6.66 7.09 9.88
C ALA A 51 -5.56 7.63 8.97
N GLU A 52 -5.05 8.83 9.25
CA GLU A 52 -4.02 9.47 8.41
C GLU A 52 -2.75 8.60 8.32
N VAL A 53 -2.42 7.86 9.38
CA VAL A 53 -1.25 6.96 9.40
C VAL A 53 -1.44 5.82 8.42
N GLY A 54 -2.61 5.17 8.42
CA GLY A 54 -2.91 4.09 7.49
C GLY A 54 -2.92 4.56 6.04
N VAL A 55 -3.55 5.71 5.77
CA VAL A 55 -3.60 6.30 4.42
C VAL A 55 -2.18 6.66 3.95
N ALA A 56 -1.36 7.26 4.81
CA ALA A 56 0.04 7.56 4.49
C ALA A 56 0.85 6.30 4.18
N VAL A 57 0.65 5.21 4.93
CA VAL A 57 1.28 3.90 4.65
C VAL A 57 0.85 3.38 3.27
N SER A 58 -0.44 3.43 2.93
CA SER A 58 -0.96 3.02 1.62
C SER A 58 -0.33 3.81 0.47
N VAL A 59 -0.36 5.14 0.57
CA VAL A 59 0.18 6.04 -0.47
C VAL A 59 1.69 5.86 -0.59
N GLY A 60 2.41 5.77 0.52
CA GLY A 60 3.85 5.52 0.56
C GLY A 60 4.22 4.20 -0.12
N TYR A 61 3.51 3.12 0.18
CA TYR A 61 3.69 1.82 -0.49
C TYR A 61 3.44 1.93 -2.00
N GLY A 62 2.32 2.56 -2.40
CA GLY A 62 1.98 2.74 -3.82
C GLY A 62 3.05 3.52 -4.58
N ALA A 63 3.57 4.59 -3.99
CA ALA A 63 4.65 5.38 -4.56
C ALA A 63 5.95 4.57 -4.70
N LEU A 64 6.33 3.81 -3.67
CA LEU A 64 7.53 2.97 -3.70
C LEU A 64 7.45 1.89 -4.78
N VAL A 65 6.31 1.19 -4.88
CA VAL A 65 6.10 0.16 -5.91
C VAL A 65 6.09 0.77 -7.31
N PHE A 66 5.47 1.94 -7.48
CA PHE A 66 5.48 2.67 -8.75
C PHE A 66 6.92 3.00 -9.18
N LEU A 67 7.71 3.60 -8.29
CA LEU A 67 9.12 3.92 -8.55
C LEU A 67 9.95 2.66 -8.83
N ALA A 68 9.76 1.59 -8.06
CA ALA A 68 10.44 0.32 -8.25
C ALA A 68 10.12 -0.33 -9.61
N SER A 69 8.97 -0.01 -10.20
CA SER A 69 8.53 -0.53 -11.50
C SER A 69 9.04 0.28 -12.71
N LEU A 70 9.55 1.50 -12.50
CA LEU A 70 10.04 2.38 -13.58
C LEU A 70 11.13 1.76 -14.48
N PRO A 71 12.09 0.96 -13.98
CA PRO A 71 13.10 0.33 -14.84
C PRO A 71 12.48 -0.57 -15.94
N GLY A 72 11.35 -1.22 -15.67
CA GLY A 72 10.61 -2.00 -16.67
C GLY A 72 10.01 -1.11 -17.78
N ALA A 73 9.54 0.08 -17.42
CA ALA A 73 9.06 1.06 -18.40
C ALA A 73 10.17 1.51 -19.35
N LEU A 74 11.41 1.67 -18.85
CA LEU A 74 12.57 2.01 -19.70
C LEU A 74 12.82 0.95 -20.79
N VAL A 75 12.55 -0.33 -20.52
CA VAL A 75 12.65 -1.40 -21.53
C VAL A 75 11.58 -1.22 -22.61
N LEU A 76 10.34 -0.90 -22.23
CA LEU A 76 9.24 -0.66 -23.18
C LEU A 76 9.51 0.53 -24.12
N PHE A 77 10.20 1.56 -23.64
CA PHE A 77 10.56 2.73 -24.45
C PHE A 77 11.82 2.53 -25.31
N ARG A 78 12.56 1.43 -25.13
CA ARG A 78 13.67 1.09 -26.02
C ARG A 78 13.10 0.57 -27.33
N ARG A 79 13.14 1.39 -28.38
CA ARG A 79 12.84 0.93 -29.74
C ARG A 79 13.85 -0.15 -30.15
N PRO A 80 13.39 -1.29 -30.69
CA PRO A 80 14.28 -2.19 -31.43
C PRO A 80 14.99 -1.36 -32.50
N ARG A 81 16.32 -1.38 -32.52
CA ARG A 81 17.07 -0.86 -33.65
C ARG A 81 16.97 -1.91 -34.76
N GLU A 82 16.12 -1.64 -35.75
CA GLU A 82 16.24 -2.28 -37.07
C GLU A 82 17.50 -1.78 -37.79
#